data_AF-A0A7J5AUC8-F1
#
_entry.id   AF-A0A7J5AUC8-F1
#
_cell.length_a   1.000
_cell.length_b   1.000
_cell.length_c   1.000
_cell.angle_alpha   90.00
_cell.angle_beta   90.00
_cell.angle_gamma   90.00
#
_symmetry.space_group_name_H-M   'P 1'
#
loop_
_entity.id
_entity.type
_entity.pdbx_description
1 polymer ?
#
loop_
_entity_poly.entity_id
_entity_poly.type
_entity_poly.pdbx_seq_one_letter_code
_entity_poly.pdbx_strand_id
1 'polypeptide(L)'
;MNTYIIIPIIALLTIVVLIKNNSKRNPTKLEKAESIREIRQEKRDLKLTVSYDYGEKTETISEKATVELIKSTMNSINWNKFHIVQLEDENGKNYKALHVSGSLKDDGLTSGFVTDDDHILIDKQIKTVEQMTEILIDFLKGENIWRNKYQYK
;
A
#
# COMPACT_ATOMS: atom_id res chain seq x y z
N MET A 1 4.80 -4.71 53.92
CA MET A 1 6.25 -4.97 54.05
C MET A 1 6.73 -5.60 52.76
N ASN A 2 7.94 -5.24 52.31
CA ASN A 2 8.51 -5.76 51.06
C ASN A 2 9.41 -6.95 51.36
N THR A 3 9.48 -7.91 50.44
CA THR A 3 10.51 -8.96 50.45
C THR A 3 11.03 -9.20 49.03
N TYR A 4 11.86 -8.27 48.54
CA TYR A 4 12.64 -8.49 47.32
C TYR A 4 13.80 -9.42 47.65
N ILE A 5 13.86 -10.59 47.01
CA ILE A 5 15.00 -11.51 47.14
C ILE A 5 16.11 -11.01 46.20
N ILE A 6 17.10 -10.32 46.77
CA ILE A 6 18.34 -9.97 46.10
C ILE A 6 19.39 -11.03 46.48
N ILE A 7 19.89 -11.77 45.48
CA ILE A 7 21.04 -12.68 45.62
C ILE A 7 22.04 -12.33 44.49
N PRO A 8 23.36 -12.26 44.76
CA PRO A 8 24.28 -11.38 44.01
C PRO A 8 25.03 -12.02 42.83
N ILE A 9 25.76 -11.16 42.10
CA ILE A 9 26.46 -11.44 40.84
C ILE A 9 27.87 -12.02 41.07
N ILE A 10 28.10 -13.26 40.60
CA ILE A 10 29.39 -13.97 40.35
C ILE A 10 29.07 -15.04 39.28
N ALA A 11 29.81 -15.37 38.21
CA ALA A 11 31.04 -14.91 37.53
C ALA A 11 30.85 -15.20 35.99
N LEU A 12 31.57 -14.71 34.98
CA LEU A 12 32.79 -13.89 34.74
C LEU A 12 33.84 -14.68 33.91
N LEU A 13 33.92 -14.38 32.59
CA LEU A 13 34.84 -14.89 31.55
C LEU A 13 34.70 -16.41 31.22
N THR A 14 35.14 -16.97 30.07
CA THR A 14 36.00 -16.48 28.95
C THR A 14 35.50 -16.86 27.53
N ILE A 15 35.55 -15.89 26.60
CA ILE A 15 36.15 -15.95 25.24
C ILE A 15 35.83 -17.13 24.28
N VAL A 16 35.06 -16.79 23.22
CA VAL A 16 35.19 -17.12 21.77
C VAL A 16 35.49 -18.57 21.30
N VAL A 17 34.60 -19.08 20.45
CA VAL A 17 34.98 -19.80 19.22
C VAL A 17 34.33 -19.13 18.01
N LEU A 18 35.13 -18.70 17.03
CA LEU A 18 34.68 -17.94 15.87
C LEU A 18 34.32 -18.88 14.70
N ILE A 19 33.11 -19.45 14.71
CA ILE A 19 32.64 -20.32 13.63
C ILE A 19 32.19 -19.48 12.42
N LYS A 20 33.17 -18.99 11.64
CA LYS A 20 32.97 -18.46 10.28
C LYS A 20 32.74 -19.60 9.28
N ASN A 21 31.73 -20.43 9.54
CA ASN A 21 31.34 -21.46 8.59
C ASN A 21 30.63 -20.79 7.40
N ASN A 22 31.28 -20.79 6.24
CA ASN A 22 30.73 -20.29 4.97
C ASN A 22 29.71 -21.30 4.41
N SER A 23 28.72 -21.65 5.23
CA SER A 23 27.62 -22.52 4.88
C SER A 23 26.74 -21.77 3.89
N LYS A 24 26.81 -22.17 2.61
CA LYS A 24 25.77 -21.91 1.62
C LYS A 24 24.50 -22.63 2.09
N ARG A 25 23.76 -22.00 3.02
CA ARG A 25 22.39 -22.35 3.32
C ARG A 25 21.60 -22.15 2.04
N ASN A 26 21.30 -23.24 1.34
CA ASN A 26 20.30 -23.21 0.28
C ASN A 26 19.00 -22.72 0.94
N PRO A 27 18.41 -21.60 0.49
CA PRO A 27 17.14 -21.12 1.06
C PRO A 27 16.12 -22.25 0.94
N THR A 28 15.46 -22.56 2.06
CA THR A 28 14.61 -23.73 2.13
C THR A 28 13.43 -23.59 1.19
N LYS A 29 12.89 -24.74 0.75
CA LYS A 29 11.80 -24.82 -0.24
C LYS A 29 10.53 -24.03 0.15
N LEU A 30 10.43 -23.60 1.42
CA LEU A 30 9.37 -22.77 1.99
C LEU A 30 9.56 -21.26 1.68
N GLU A 31 10.72 -20.69 2.04
CA GLU A 31 11.10 -19.29 1.75
C GLU A 31 11.09 -18.98 0.24
N LYS A 32 11.51 -19.97 -0.57
CA LYS A 32 11.40 -19.90 -2.03
C LYS A 32 9.96 -20.09 -2.53
N ALA A 33 9.07 -20.75 -1.79
CA ALA A 33 7.65 -20.85 -2.13
C ALA A 33 6.86 -19.59 -1.72
N GLU A 34 7.30 -18.88 -0.68
CA GLU A 34 6.73 -17.59 -0.26
C GLU A 34 7.11 -16.48 -1.23
N SER A 35 8.39 -16.34 -1.61
CA SER A 35 8.79 -15.40 -2.68
C SER A 35 8.23 -15.78 -4.06
N ILE A 36 8.01 -17.06 -4.38
CA ILE A 36 7.28 -17.46 -5.61
C ILE A 36 5.77 -17.17 -5.50
N ARG A 37 5.19 -17.08 -4.29
CA ARG A 37 3.82 -16.56 -4.10
C ARG A 37 3.77 -15.06 -4.32
N GLU A 38 4.73 -14.28 -3.81
CA GLU A 38 4.83 -12.83 -4.09
C GLU A 38 5.03 -12.52 -5.59
N ILE A 39 5.73 -13.40 -6.32
CA ILE A 39 5.97 -13.25 -7.77
C ILE A 39 4.76 -13.69 -8.61
N ARG A 40 3.80 -14.44 -8.04
CA ARG A 40 2.45 -14.46 -8.61
C ARG A 40 1.77 -13.13 -8.28
N GLN A 41 1.72 -12.25 -9.28
CA GLN A 41 0.65 -11.25 -9.33
C GLN A 41 -0.69 -12.00 -9.24
N GLU A 42 -1.29 -12.04 -8.05
CA GLU A 42 -2.69 -12.43 -7.94
C GLU A 42 -3.49 -11.45 -8.78
N LYS A 43 -4.40 -11.98 -9.62
CA LYS A 43 -5.22 -11.15 -10.49
C LYS A 43 -6.26 -10.46 -9.61
N ARG A 44 -5.90 -9.30 -9.07
CA ARG A 44 -6.74 -8.49 -8.20
C ARG A 44 -7.90 -7.93 -9.01
N ASP A 45 -9.07 -8.51 -8.80
CA ASP A 45 -10.34 -7.92 -9.23
C ASP A 45 -10.67 -6.79 -8.23
N LEU A 46 -10.10 -5.61 -8.47
CA LEU A 46 -10.29 -4.39 -7.66
C LEU A 46 -11.57 -3.67 -8.06
N LYS A 47 -12.36 -3.22 -7.09
CA LYS A 47 -13.53 -2.38 -7.32
C LYS A 47 -13.08 -0.92 -7.54
N LEU A 48 -13.64 -0.27 -8.55
CA LEU A 48 -13.43 1.15 -8.87
C LEU A 48 -14.63 1.97 -8.39
N THR A 49 -14.41 2.88 -7.46
CA THR A 49 -15.40 3.79 -6.89
C THR A 49 -15.00 5.25 -7.10
N VAL A 50 -15.99 6.14 -7.16
CA VAL A 50 -15.82 7.59 -7.18
C VAL A 50 -16.68 8.20 -6.10
N SER A 51 -16.09 9.01 -5.22
CA SER A 51 -16.82 9.82 -4.25
C SER A 51 -16.72 11.30 -4.57
N TYR A 52 -17.81 12.02 -4.30
CA TYR A 52 -17.95 13.45 -4.55
C TYR A 52 -18.80 14.11 -3.46
N ASP A 53 -19.01 15.43 -3.56
CA ASP A 53 -19.60 16.25 -2.49
C ASP A 53 -18.90 15.99 -1.14
N TYR A 54 -17.58 16.16 -1.13
CA TYR A 54 -16.66 15.89 -0.01
C TYR A 54 -16.67 14.45 0.55
N GLY A 55 -17.25 13.49 -0.19
CA GLY A 55 -17.34 12.09 0.22
C GLY A 55 -18.71 11.69 0.77
N GLU A 56 -19.69 12.60 0.79
CA GLU A 56 -21.08 12.27 1.18
C GLU A 56 -21.75 11.27 0.23
N LYS A 57 -21.29 11.20 -1.03
CA LYS A 57 -21.83 10.33 -2.08
C LYS A 57 -20.70 9.53 -2.71
N THR A 58 -20.94 8.24 -2.93
CA THR A 58 -20.02 7.31 -3.59
C THR A 58 -20.79 6.49 -4.62
N GLU A 59 -20.24 6.39 -5.83
CA GLU A 59 -20.75 5.55 -6.92
C GLU A 59 -19.73 4.46 -7.27
N THR A 60 -20.18 3.20 -7.35
CA THR A 60 -19.36 2.11 -7.92
C THR A 60 -19.41 2.18 -9.44
N ILE A 61 -18.26 2.42 -10.06
CA ILE A 61 -18.11 2.46 -11.52
C ILE A 61 -17.94 1.05 -12.09
N SER A 62 -17.24 0.17 -11.37
CA SER A 62 -17.10 -1.25 -11.72
C SER A 62 -16.60 -2.08 -10.54
N GLU A 63 -17.16 -3.28 -10.35
CA GLU A 63 -16.60 -4.30 -9.45
C GLU A 63 -15.23 -4.83 -9.89
N LYS A 64 -14.83 -4.55 -11.15
CA LYS A 64 -13.55 -4.98 -11.74
C LYS A 64 -12.96 -3.86 -12.59
N ALA A 65 -11.99 -3.14 -12.03
CA ALA A 65 -11.31 -2.04 -12.68
C ALA A 65 -10.47 -2.51 -13.88
N THR A 66 -10.42 -1.68 -14.94
CA THR A 66 -9.45 -1.83 -16.03
C THR A 66 -8.72 -0.50 -16.26
N VAL A 67 -7.62 -0.54 -17.02
CA VAL A 67 -6.84 0.67 -17.36
C VAL A 67 -7.70 1.66 -18.17
N GLU A 68 -8.61 1.15 -18.99
CA GLU A 68 -9.53 1.92 -19.83
C GLU A 68 -10.63 2.56 -18.97
N LEU A 69 -11.21 1.81 -18.03
CA LEU A 69 -12.20 2.33 -17.09
C LEU A 69 -11.61 3.43 -16.19
N ILE A 70 -10.40 3.22 -15.64
CA ILE A 70 -9.72 4.25 -14.84
C ILE A 70 -9.51 5.51 -15.67
N LYS A 71 -8.94 5.42 -16.88
CA LYS A 71 -8.73 6.58 -17.77
C LYS A 71 -10.03 7.29 -18.12
N SER A 72 -11.08 6.54 -18.47
CA SER A 72 -12.40 7.08 -18.78
C SER A 72 -12.98 7.87 -17.61
N THR A 73 -12.91 7.30 -16.40
CA THR A 73 -13.41 7.89 -15.16
C THR A 73 -12.63 9.16 -14.81
N MET A 74 -11.30 9.08 -14.75
CA MET A 74 -10.42 10.22 -14.42
C MET A 74 -10.61 11.40 -15.40
N ASN A 75 -10.88 11.11 -16.68
CA ASN A 75 -11.16 12.13 -17.70
C ASN A 75 -12.58 12.73 -17.62
N SER A 76 -13.57 11.99 -17.10
CA SER A 76 -14.95 12.49 -16.96
C SER A 76 -15.18 13.39 -15.74
N ILE A 77 -14.30 13.31 -14.74
CA ILE A 77 -14.44 14.04 -13.47
C ILE A 77 -14.09 15.53 -13.66
N ASN A 78 -14.97 16.40 -13.14
CA ASN A 78 -14.69 17.84 -13.09
C ASN A 78 -13.80 18.19 -11.89
N TRP A 79 -12.50 18.01 -12.05
CA TRP A 79 -11.47 18.25 -11.02
C TRP A 79 -11.37 19.72 -10.53
N ASN A 80 -12.21 20.65 -11.00
CA ASN A 80 -12.40 21.95 -10.35
C ASN A 80 -13.25 21.87 -9.07
N LYS A 81 -13.81 20.70 -8.75
CA LYS A 81 -14.43 20.36 -7.47
C LYS A 81 -13.65 19.21 -6.81
N PHE A 82 -13.76 19.10 -5.48
CA PHE A 82 -13.23 17.97 -4.73
C PHE A 82 -13.88 16.64 -5.13
N HIS A 83 -13.06 15.66 -5.48
CA HIS A 83 -13.45 14.27 -5.71
C HIS A 83 -12.45 13.30 -5.05
N ILE A 84 -12.88 12.06 -4.86
CA ILE A 84 -12.05 10.91 -4.49
C ILE A 84 -12.28 9.82 -5.55
N VAL A 85 -11.23 9.16 -6.00
CA VAL A 85 -11.31 7.97 -6.87
C VAL A 85 -10.52 6.85 -6.21
N GLN A 86 -11.17 5.70 -6.00
CA GLN A 86 -10.67 4.61 -5.17
C GLN A 86 -10.57 3.30 -5.95
N LEU A 87 -9.50 2.55 -5.66
CA LEU A 87 -9.34 1.14 -6.04
C LEU A 87 -9.32 0.30 -4.76
N GLU A 88 -10.42 -0.39 -4.50
CA GLU A 88 -10.67 -1.19 -3.30
C GLU A 88 -10.39 -2.68 -3.56
N ASP A 89 -9.72 -3.34 -2.62
CA ASP A 89 -9.27 -4.75 -2.70
C ASP A 89 -10.08 -5.63 -1.72
N GLU A 90 -11.41 -5.61 -1.86
CA GLU A 90 -12.35 -6.29 -0.95
C GLU A 90 -12.27 -7.83 -0.98
N ASN A 91 -11.47 -8.39 -1.89
CA ASN A 91 -11.21 -9.83 -1.99
C ASN A 91 -10.08 -10.30 -1.03
N GLY A 92 -9.42 -9.38 -0.32
CA GLY A 92 -8.42 -9.67 0.70
C GLY A 92 -8.99 -10.21 2.02
N LYS A 93 -8.10 -10.59 2.94
CA LYS A 93 -8.46 -10.89 4.35
C LYS A 93 -8.66 -9.64 5.22
N ASN A 94 -8.23 -8.51 4.69
CA ASN A 94 -8.03 -7.22 5.33
C ASN A 94 -8.46 -6.16 4.32
N TYR A 95 -9.08 -5.07 4.75
CA TYR A 95 -9.37 -3.98 3.84
C TYR A 95 -8.06 -3.39 3.32
N LYS A 96 -8.03 -3.10 2.02
CA LYS A 96 -7.00 -2.27 1.39
C LYS A 96 -7.67 -1.41 0.32
N ALA A 97 -7.30 -0.13 0.28
CA ALA A 97 -7.64 0.74 -0.83
C ALA A 97 -6.49 1.69 -1.17
N LEU A 98 -6.32 2.00 -2.45
CA LEU A 98 -5.58 3.18 -2.88
C LEU A 98 -6.56 4.21 -3.40
N HIS A 99 -6.48 5.45 -2.89
CA HIS A 99 -7.24 6.57 -3.40
C HIS A 99 -6.34 7.64 -4.02
N VAL A 100 -6.91 8.38 -4.97
CA VAL A 100 -6.43 9.69 -5.43
C VAL A 100 -7.56 10.70 -5.22
N SER A 101 -7.24 11.90 -4.77
CA SER A 101 -8.28 12.85 -4.35
C SER A 101 -7.83 14.31 -4.38
N GLY A 102 -8.82 15.21 -4.29
CA GLY A 102 -8.62 16.65 -4.18
C GLY A 102 -9.29 17.45 -5.30
N SER A 103 -8.83 18.68 -5.49
CA SER A 103 -9.27 19.58 -6.57
C SER A 103 -8.12 20.44 -7.12
N LEU A 104 -8.17 20.75 -8.41
CA LEU A 104 -7.20 21.61 -9.09
C LEU A 104 -7.29 23.09 -8.69
N LYS A 105 -8.36 23.50 -8.00
CA LYS A 105 -8.70 24.89 -7.74
C LYS A 105 -8.48 25.31 -6.28
N ASP A 106 -8.89 24.47 -5.33
CA ASP A 106 -9.03 24.88 -3.92
C ASP A 106 -8.19 24.00 -2.96
N ASP A 107 -8.21 22.67 -3.12
CA ASP A 107 -7.62 21.73 -2.15
C ASP A 107 -6.22 21.21 -2.53
N GLY A 108 -5.84 21.30 -3.81
CA GLY A 108 -4.69 20.59 -4.37
C GLY A 108 -5.00 19.11 -4.66
N LEU A 109 -3.99 18.33 -5.06
CA LEU A 109 -4.13 16.91 -5.40
C LEU A 109 -3.26 16.03 -4.50
N THR A 110 -3.80 14.89 -4.08
CA THR A 110 -3.11 13.92 -3.21
C THR A 110 -3.46 12.46 -3.56
N SER A 111 -2.76 11.53 -2.92
CA SER A 111 -3.05 10.10 -2.95
C SER A 111 -2.74 9.48 -1.59
N GLY A 112 -3.57 8.55 -1.14
CA GLY A 112 -3.42 7.84 0.12
C GLY A 112 -3.69 6.35 -0.04
N PHE A 113 -2.94 5.53 0.69
CA PHE A 113 -3.15 4.09 0.79
C PHE A 113 -3.64 3.75 2.19
N VAL A 114 -4.78 3.07 2.25
CA VAL A 114 -5.52 2.75 3.47
C VAL A 114 -5.54 1.24 3.68
N THR A 115 -5.37 0.79 4.92
CA THR A 115 -5.63 -0.57 5.41
C THR A 115 -6.60 -0.53 6.59
N ASP A 116 -6.89 -1.68 7.22
CA ASP A 116 -7.62 -1.70 8.51
C ASP A 116 -6.86 -0.98 9.64
N ASP A 117 -5.52 -0.96 9.58
CA ASP A 117 -4.62 -0.52 10.67
C ASP A 117 -3.94 0.84 10.41
N ASP A 118 -3.86 1.29 9.15
CA ASP A 118 -2.94 2.36 8.71
C ASP A 118 -3.51 3.20 7.56
N HIS A 119 -3.08 4.46 7.46
CA HIS A 119 -3.35 5.36 6.34
C HIS A 119 -2.14 6.24 6.05
N ILE A 120 -1.38 5.84 5.03
CA ILE A 120 -0.18 6.55 4.56
C ILE A 120 -0.48 7.42 3.34
N LEU A 121 0.13 8.60 3.26
CA LEU A 121 -0.06 9.59 2.20
C LEU A 121 1.18 9.68 1.30
N ILE A 122 0.99 10.10 0.04
CA ILE A 122 2.09 10.27 -0.91
C ILE A 122 3.03 11.40 -0.48
N ASP A 123 4.31 11.09 -0.31
CA ASP A 123 5.34 12.03 0.18
C ASP A 123 5.65 13.16 -0.83
N LYS A 124 5.38 12.90 -2.11
CA LYS A 124 5.64 13.81 -3.22
C LYS A 124 4.34 14.42 -3.74
N GLN A 125 4.25 15.75 -3.67
CA GLN A 125 3.14 16.53 -4.23
C GLN A 125 2.76 16.10 -5.65
N ILE A 126 1.48 15.75 -5.83
CA ILE A 126 0.86 15.54 -7.15
C ILE A 126 0.47 16.89 -7.74
N LYS A 127 0.67 17.07 -9.04
CA LYS A 127 0.41 18.33 -9.76
C LYS A 127 -0.60 18.22 -10.89
N THR A 128 -0.92 17.02 -11.37
CA THR A 128 -1.84 16.84 -12.50
C THR A 128 -2.72 15.59 -12.36
N VAL A 129 -3.81 15.55 -13.13
CA VAL A 129 -4.77 14.43 -13.15
C VAL A 129 -4.14 13.18 -13.78
N GLU A 130 -3.23 13.35 -14.73
CA GLU A 130 -2.48 12.26 -15.37
C GLU A 130 -1.58 11.54 -14.36
N GLN A 131 -0.98 12.28 -13.41
CA GLN A 131 -0.18 11.68 -12.33
C GLN A 131 -1.05 10.84 -11.38
N MET A 132 -2.23 11.33 -11.01
CA MET A 132 -3.22 10.52 -10.26
C MET A 132 -3.63 9.26 -11.05
N THR A 133 -3.84 9.42 -12.35
CA THR A 133 -4.23 8.33 -13.26
C THR A 133 -3.13 7.27 -13.38
N GLU A 134 -1.85 7.66 -13.46
CA GLU A 134 -0.70 6.74 -13.40
C GLU A 134 -0.62 6.00 -12.07
N ILE A 135 -0.84 6.68 -10.94
CA ILE A 135 -0.79 6.08 -9.60
C ILE A 135 -1.82 4.95 -9.45
N LEU A 136 -3.08 5.18 -9.85
CA LEU A 136 -4.12 4.16 -9.87
C LEU A 136 -3.78 3.00 -10.83
N ILE A 137 -3.32 3.31 -12.04
CA ILE A 137 -2.96 2.31 -13.06
C ILE A 137 -1.80 1.42 -12.61
N ASP A 138 -0.80 1.98 -11.92
CA ASP A 138 0.35 1.21 -11.43
C ASP A 138 -0.03 0.31 -10.24
N PHE A 139 -0.94 0.74 -9.38
CA PHE A 139 -1.50 -0.10 -8.31
C PHE A 139 -2.40 -1.22 -8.84
N LEU A 140 -3.18 -0.96 -9.90
CA LEU A 140 -3.96 -2.00 -10.58
C LEU A 140 -3.05 -3.11 -11.15
N LYS A 141 -1.86 -2.76 -11.67
CA LYS A 141 -0.86 -3.76 -12.11
C LYS A 141 -0.29 -4.58 -10.96
N GLY A 142 -0.17 -3.99 -9.76
CA GLY A 142 0.26 -4.69 -8.56
C GLY A 142 0.78 -3.74 -7.48
N GLU A 143 0.54 -4.08 -6.21
CA GLU A 143 1.01 -3.29 -5.06
C GLU A 143 2.54 -3.13 -5.06
N ASN A 144 3.28 -4.16 -5.49
CA ASN A 144 4.73 -4.11 -5.64
C ASN A 144 5.22 -3.13 -6.72
N ILE A 145 4.51 -3.01 -7.85
CA ILE A 145 4.84 -2.06 -8.93
C ILE A 145 4.65 -0.62 -8.44
N TRP A 146 3.55 -0.37 -7.72
CA TRP A 146 3.27 0.92 -7.09
C TRP A 146 4.27 1.26 -5.97
N ARG A 147 4.53 0.36 -5.00
CA ARG A 147 5.51 0.60 -3.91
C ARG A 147 6.93 0.83 -4.41
N ASN A 148 7.32 0.24 -5.55
CA ASN A 148 8.64 0.46 -6.14
C ASN A 148 8.79 1.79 -6.91
N LYS A 149 7.68 2.46 -7.26
CA LYS A 149 7.67 3.72 -8.02
C LYS A 149 7.40 4.96 -7.15
N TYR A 150 6.68 4.80 -6.04
CA TYR A 150 6.17 5.92 -5.24
C TYR A 150 6.49 5.76 -3.75
N GLN A 151 6.86 6.87 -3.10
CA GLN A 151 7.07 6.92 -1.65
C GLN A 151 5.83 7.44 -0.93
N TYR A 152 5.39 6.70 0.09
CA TYR A 152 4.29 7.05 1.00
C TYR A 152 4.81 7.02 2.44
N LYS A 153 4.21 7.80 3.34
CA LYS A 153 4.57 7.96 4.76
C LYS A 153 3.33 8.26 5.62
#